data_AF-A0A1I3PXJ3-F1
#
_entry.id   AF-A0A1I3PXJ3-F1
#
_cell.length_a   1.000
_cell.length_b   1.000
_cell.length_c   1.000
_cell.angle_alpha   90.00
_cell.angle_beta   90.00
_cell.angle_gamma   90.00
#
_symmetry.space_group_name_H-M   'P 1'
#
loop_
_entity.id
_entity.type
_entity.pdbx_description
1 polymer ?
#
loop_
_entity_poly.entity_id
_entity_poly.type
_entity_poly.pdbx_seq_one_letter_code
_entity_poly.pdbx_strand_id
1 'polypeptide(L)'
;MKMTSSVGDELETVDEIEASVKQSLLWAILALDDVIDRLLSGEKIGKEVRPLITDLMRAKTAAITERQKLDEEKRKRGELGCGEIDFDAARSEILDRLARMQAASRAG
;
A
#
# COMPACT_ATOMS: atom_id res chain seq x y z
N MET A 1 5.96 -40.17 -24.42
CA MET A 1 5.35 -38.85 -24.15
C MET A 1 5.51 -38.57 -22.66
N LYS A 2 6.39 -37.63 -22.28
CA LYS A 2 6.47 -37.12 -20.91
C LYS A 2 5.52 -35.92 -20.85
N MET A 3 4.48 -36.00 -20.03
CA MET A 3 3.66 -34.84 -19.69
C MET A 3 4.53 -33.88 -18.89
N THR A 4 4.89 -32.75 -19.50
CA THR A 4 5.47 -31.63 -18.77
C THR A 4 4.36 -30.97 -17.96
N SER A 5 4.62 -30.82 -16.67
CA SER A 5 3.72 -30.29 -15.65
C SER A 5 3.27 -28.87 -15.99
N SER A 6 2.03 -28.73 -16.48
CA SER A 6 1.37 -27.44 -16.79
C SER A 6 1.09 -26.58 -15.54
N VAL A 7 1.28 -27.13 -14.34
CA VAL A 7 0.94 -26.48 -13.07
C VAL A 7 2.03 -25.48 -12.62
N GLY A 8 3.25 -25.59 -13.16
CA GLY A 8 4.36 -24.68 -12.81
C GLY A 8 4.21 -23.29 -13.42
N ASP A 9 3.84 -23.21 -14.70
CA ASP A 9 3.69 -21.95 -15.43
C ASP A 9 2.49 -21.11 -14.92
N GLU A 10 1.44 -21.77 -14.42
CA GLU A 10 0.27 -21.08 -13.84
C GLU A 10 0.61 -20.38 -12.51
N LEU A 11 1.56 -20.89 -11.73
CA LEU A 11 1.99 -20.27 -10.47
C LEU A 11 2.93 -19.08 -10.73
N GLU A 12 3.89 -19.22 -11.65
CA GLU A 12 4.77 -18.11 -12.06
C GLU A 12 3.97 -16.94 -12.63
N THR A 13 2.97 -17.22 -13.48
CA THR A 13 2.12 -16.16 -14.05
C THR A 13 1.24 -15.47 -13.01
N VAL A 14 0.77 -16.19 -11.98
CA VAL A 14 0.02 -15.59 -10.86
C VAL A 14 0.92 -14.66 -10.03
N ASP A 15 2.17 -15.06 -9.75
CA ASP A 15 3.13 -14.24 -9.02
C ASP A 15 3.53 -12.96 -9.78
N GLU A 16 3.73 -13.06 -11.09
CA GLU A 16 4.00 -11.92 -11.97
C GLU A 16 2.83 -10.94 -12.03
N ILE A 17 1.60 -11.45 -12.13
CA ILE A 17 0.38 -10.64 -12.09
C ILE A 17 0.25 -9.94 -10.74
N GLU A 18 0.48 -10.64 -9.63
CA GLU A 18 0.38 -10.07 -8.30
C GLU A 18 1.43 -8.96 -8.08
N ALA A 19 2.67 -9.19 -8.50
CA ALA A 19 3.73 -8.19 -8.46
C ALA A 19 3.37 -6.94 -9.29
N SER A 20 2.84 -7.13 -10.50
CA SER A 20 2.37 -6.04 -11.37
C SER A 20 1.22 -5.24 -10.74
N VAL A 21 0.27 -5.92 -10.09
CA VAL A 21 -0.84 -5.27 -9.39
C VAL A 21 -0.33 -4.45 -8.19
N LYS A 22 0.57 -5.00 -7.38
CA LYS A 22 1.18 -4.27 -6.25
C LYS A 22 1.92 -3.01 -6.71
N GLN A 23 2.69 -3.14 -7.80
CA GLN A 23 3.41 -2.02 -8.39
C GLN A 23 2.46 -0.93 -8.91
N SER A 24 1.37 -1.33 -9.56
CA SER A 24 0.34 -0.40 -10.06
C SER A 24 -0.36 0.34 -8.92
N LEU A 25 -0.69 -0.36 -7.83
CA LEU A 25 -1.28 0.24 -6.63
C LEU A 25 -0.32 1.25 -5.97
N LEU A 26 0.97 0.92 -5.89
CA LEU A 26 1.98 1.86 -5.38
C LEU A 26 2.05 3.12 -6.24
N TRP A 27 2.07 3.00 -7.57
CA TRP A 27 2.06 4.16 -8.46
C TRP A 27 0.79 5.01 -8.30
N ALA A 28 -0.37 4.37 -8.14
CA ALA A 28 -1.62 5.07 -7.88
C ALA A 28 -1.58 5.86 -6.55
N ILE A 29 -1.04 5.26 -5.49
CA ILE A 29 -0.86 5.93 -4.19
C ILE A 29 0.04 7.16 -4.32
N LEU A 30 1.20 7.02 -4.99
CA LEU A 30 2.14 8.13 -5.18
C LEU A 30 1.55 9.27 -6.03
N ALA A 31 0.82 8.92 -7.09
CA ALA A 31 0.15 9.90 -7.94
C ALA A 31 -0.96 10.65 -7.18
N LEU A 32 -1.73 9.94 -6.36
CA LEU A 32 -2.75 10.57 -5.51
C LEU A 32 -2.11 11.49 -4.47
N ASP A 33 -0.97 11.12 -3.91
CA ASP A 33 -0.23 11.96 -2.97
C ASP A 33 0.26 13.26 -3.60
N ASP A 34 0.90 13.21 -4.77
CA ASP A 34 1.33 14.42 -5.48
C ASP A 34 0.14 15.36 -5.75
N VAL A 35 -0.98 14.81 -6.23
CA VAL A 35 -2.17 15.62 -6.53
C VAL A 35 -2.75 16.25 -5.26
N ILE A 36 -2.87 15.48 -4.17
CA ILE A 36 -3.39 15.99 -2.89
C ILE A 36 -2.47 17.09 -2.35
N ASP A 37 -1.15 16.89 -2.35
CA ASP A 37 -0.17 17.86 -1.85
C ASP A 37 -0.21 19.16 -2.66
N ARG A 38 -0.27 19.05 -4.00
CA ARG A 38 -0.40 20.21 -4.89
C ARG A 38 -1.70 20.97 -4.65
N LEU A 39 -2.82 20.27 -4.46
CA LEU A 39 -4.11 20.90 -4.15
C LEU A 39 -4.11 21.57 -2.77
N LEU A 40 -3.44 20.97 -1.79
CA LEU A 40 -3.31 21.53 -0.44
C LEU A 40 -2.38 22.75 -0.39
N SER A 41 -1.36 22.80 -1.25
CA SER A 41 -0.41 23.92 -1.35
C SER A 41 -0.99 25.17 -2.04
N GLY A 42 -2.12 25.04 -2.74
CA GLY A 42 -2.78 26.16 -3.41
C GLY A 42 -3.44 27.14 -2.42
N GLU A 43 -3.16 28.43 -2.56
CA GLU A 43 -3.62 29.52 -1.65
C GLU A 43 -5.15 29.65 -1.47
N LYS A 44 -5.97 29.00 -2.29
CA LYS A 44 -7.45 29.07 -2.21
C LYS A 44 -8.11 27.73 -2.46
N ILE A 45 -8.05 26.83 -1.47
CA ILE A 45 -8.90 25.62 -1.47
C ILE A 45 -10.34 26.06 -1.23
N GLY A 46 -11.06 26.33 -2.33
CA GLY A 46 -12.47 26.68 -2.31
C GLY A 46 -13.34 25.56 -1.73
N LYS A 47 -14.56 25.92 -1.30
CA LYS A 47 -15.54 24.97 -0.74
C LYS A 47 -15.88 23.81 -1.70
N GLU A 48 -15.72 24.02 -3.00
CA GLU A 48 -15.97 23.02 -4.06
C GLU A 48 -14.80 22.04 -4.25
N VAL A 49 -13.58 22.43 -3.88
CA VAL A 49 -12.36 21.63 -4.05
C VAL A 49 -12.14 20.69 -2.86
N ARG A 50 -12.57 21.07 -1.65
CA ARG A 50 -12.43 20.25 -0.44
C ARG A 50 -13.09 18.86 -0.53
N PRO A 51 -14.31 18.71 -1.08
CA PRO A 51 -14.91 17.39 -1.28
C PRO A 51 -14.07 16.51 -2.22
N LEU A 52 -13.53 17.08 -3.31
CA LEU A 52 -12.70 16.36 -4.26
C LEU A 52 -11.40 15.87 -3.61
N ILE A 53 -10.74 16.70 -2.79
CA ILE A 53 -9.58 16.27 -1.99
C ILE A 53 -9.95 15.12 -1.05
N THR A 54 -11.12 15.20 -0.42
CA THR A 54 -11.61 14.14 0.50
C THR A 54 -11.84 12.82 -0.25
N ASP A 55 -12.39 12.89 -1.47
CA ASP A 55 -12.58 11.71 -2.32
C ASP A 55 -11.24 11.12 -2.78
N LEU A 56 -10.26 11.96 -3.12
CA LEU A 56 -8.89 11.53 -3.44
C LEU A 56 -8.21 10.85 -2.24
N MET A 57 -8.35 11.40 -1.04
CA MET A 57 -7.85 10.77 0.19
C MET A 57 -8.53 9.42 0.48
N ARG A 58 -9.83 9.30 0.18
CA ARG A 58 -10.57 8.04 0.29
C ARG A 58 -10.06 7.01 -0.72
N ALA A 59 -9.85 7.42 -1.97
CA ALA A 59 -9.29 6.56 -3.02
C ALA A 59 -7.87 6.07 -2.65
N LYS A 60 -7.03 6.96 -2.10
CA LYS A 60 -5.70 6.61 -1.60
C LYS A 60 -5.79 5.56 -0.49
N THR A 61 -6.66 5.79 0.49
CA THR A 61 -6.87 4.84 1.60
C THR A 61 -7.33 3.48 1.10
N ALA A 62 -8.22 3.44 0.10
CA ALA A 62 -8.68 2.20 -0.50
C ALA A 62 -7.54 1.45 -1.22
N ALA A 63 -6.69 2.15 -1.98
CA ALA A 63 -5.53 1.57 -2.64
C ALA A 63 -4.50 1.00 -1.64
N ILE A 64 -4.24 1.70 -0.53
CA ILE A 64 -3.39 1.20 0.57
C ILE A 64 -3.99 -0.08 1.17
N THR A 65 -5.28 -0.05 1.46
CA THR A 65 -5.99 -1.19 2.06
C THR A 65 -5.91 -2.42 1.16
N GLU A 66 -6.09 -2.24 -0.15
CA GLU A 66 -6.04 -3.36 -1.09
C GLU A 66 -4.63 -3.94 -1.21
N ARG A 67 -3.60 -3.09 -1.22
CA ARG A 67 -2.21 -3.56 -1.18
C ARG A 67 -1.92 -4.36 0.10
N GLN A 68 -2.35 -3.87 1.26
CA GLN A 68 -2.19 -4.57 2.54
C GLN A 68 -2.89 -5.94 2.55
N LYS A 69 -4.07 -6.06 1.91
CA LYS A 69 -4.73 -7.36 1.75
C LYS A 69 -3.92 -8.32 0.90
N LEU A 70 -3.35 -7.85 -0.22
CA LEU A 70 -2.49 -8.70 -1.07
C LEU A 70 -1.27 -9.19 -0.29
N ASP A 71 -0.67 -8.34 0.55
CA ASP A 71 0.43 -8.73 1.44
C ASP A 71 0.00 -9.76 2.50
N GLU A 72 -1.20 -9.61 3.07
CA GLU A 72 -1.79 -10.57 4.01
C GLU A 72 -2.16 -11.91 3.35
N GLU A 73 -2.67 -11.90 2.13
CA GLU A 73 -2.97 -13.14 1.41
C GLU A 73 -1.68 -13.91 1.05
N LYS A 74 -0.59 -13.22 0.67
CA LYS A 74 0.73 -13.85 0.54
C LYS A 74 1.25 -14.43 1.86
N ARG A 75 1.06 -13.71 2.97
CA ARG A 75 1.41 -14.20 4.32
C ARG A 75 0.67 -15.49 4.66
N LYS A 76 -0.65 -15.55 4.42
CA LYS A 76 -1.48 -16.75 4.70
C LYS A 76 -1.12 -17.94 3.82
N ARG A 77 -0.68 -17.72 2.58
CA ARG A 77 -0.22 -18.78 1.67
C ARG A 77 1.13 -19.39 2.06
N GLY A 78 1.84 -18.79 3.02
CA GLY A 78 3.17 -19.26 3.42
C GLY A 78 4.26 -18.98 2.38
N GLU A 79 3.99 -18.09 1.43
CA GLU A 79 4.88 -17.70 0.31
C GLU A 79 5.88 -16.60 0.70
N LEU A 80 5.83 -16.09 1.94
CA LEU A 80 6.90 -15.27 2.50
C LEU A 80 8.12 -16.17 2.74
N GLY A 81 9.08 -16.12 1.82
CA GLY A 81 10.32 -16.88 1.92
C GLY A 81 11.01 -16.62 3.27
N CYS A 82 11.57 -17.68 3.88
CA CYS A 82 12.38 -17.58 5.09
C CYS A 82 13.50 -16.54 4.88
N GLY A 83 13.32 -15.33 5.39
CA GLY A 83 14.32 -14.25 5.32
C GLY A 83 13.87 -12.94 4.65
N GLU A 84 12.66 -12.86 4.09
CA GLU A 84 12.15 -11.58 3.61
C GLU A 84 11.67 -10.72 4.79
N ILE A 85 12.37 -9.61 5.02
CA ILE A 85 11.96 -8.60 5.99
C ILE A 85 10.69 -7.96 5.46
N ASP A 86 9.59 -8.13 6.20
CA ASP A 86 8.33 -7.46 5.95
C ASP A 86 8.50 -5.95 6.24
N PHE A 87 8.89 -5.20 5.21
CA PHE A 87 9.13 -3.76 5.31
C PHE A 87 7.88 -2.98 5.67
N ASP A 88 6.69 -3.48 5.31
CA ASP A 88 5.43 -2.81 5.63
C ASP A 88 5.03 -3.06 7.11
N ALA A 89 5.29 -4.25 7.65
CA ALA A 89 5.18 -4.50 9.10
C ALA A 89 6.22 -3.70 9.89
N ALA A 90 7.48 -3.69 9.46
CA ALA A 90 8.53 -2.89 10.09
C ALA A 90 8.20 -1.39 10.06
N ARG A 91 7.69 -0.89 8.93
CA ARG A 91 7.24 0.50 8.79
C ARG A 91 6.05 0.81 9.71
N SER A 92 5.09 -0.10 9.83
CA SER A 92 3.95 0.05 10.73
C SER A 92 4.39 0.10 12.20
N GLU A 93 5.30 -0.76 12.61
CA GLU A 93 5.87 -0.75 13.97
C GLU A 93 6.61 0.56 14.28
N ILE A 94 7.37 1.09 13.31
CA ILE A 94 8.07 2.37 13.44
C ILE A 94 7.06 3.52 13.62
N LEU A 95 6.00 3.56 12.81
CA LEU A 95 4.95 4.59 12.92
C LEU A 95 4.24 4.52 14.28
N ASP A 96 3.93 3.32 14.77
CA ASP A 96 3.33 3.12 16.10
C ASP A 96 4.27 3.55 17.24
N ARG A 97 5.58 3.32 17.10
CA ARG A 97 6.57 3.82 18.07
C ARG A 97 6.63 5.35 18.07
N LEU A 98 6.65 5.97 16.89
CA LEU A 98 6.67 7.43 16.77
C LEU A 98 5.40 8.07 17.36
N ALA A 99 4.24 7.48 17.10
CA ALA A 99 2.97 7.94 17.67
C ALA A 99 3.00 7.88 19.21
N ARG A 100 3.51 6.79 19.79
CA ARG A 100 3.67 6.65 21.25
C ARG A 100 4.63 7.67 21.83
N MET A 101 5.75 7.95 21.15
CA MET A 101 6.71 8.98 21.59
C MET A 101 6.10 10.39 21.55
N GLN A 102 5.36 10.72 20.49
CA GLN A 102 4.67 12.01 20.39
C GLN A 102 3.59 12.19 21.45
N ALA A 103 2.84 11.12 21.77
CA ALA A 103 1.84 11.14 22.83
C ALA A 103 2.48 11.35 24.21
N ALA A 104 3.60 10.68 24.48
CA ALA A 104 4.37 10.87 25.72
C ALA A 104 4.94 12.30 25.85
N SER A 105 5.38 12.91 24.74
CA SER A 105 5.90 14.28 24.71
C SER A 105 4.84 15.37 24.90
N ARG A 106 3.54 15.08 24.68
CA ARG A 106 2.43 16.04 24.89
C ARG A 106 1.82 15.95 26.29
N ALA A 107 2.19 14.94 27.08
CA ALA A 107 1.66 14.68 28.41
C ALA A 107 2.52 15.24 29.56
N GLY A 108 3.59 15.98 29.24
CA GLY A 108 4.43 16.74 30.18
C GLY A 108 4.45 18.21 29.80
#